data_AF-A0A537G0E8-F1
#
_entry.id   AF-A0A537G0E8-F1
#
_cell.length_a   1.000
_cell.length_b   1.000
_cell.length_c   1.000
_cell.angle_alpha   90.00
_cell.angle_beta   90.00
_cell.angle_gamma   90.00
#
_symmetry.space_group_name_H-M   'P 1'
#
loop_
_entity.id
_entity.type
_entity.pdbx_description
1 polymer ?
#
loop_
_entity_poly.entity_id
_entity_poly.type
_entity_poly.pdbx_seq_one_letter_code
_entity_poly.pdbx_strand_id
1 'polypeptide(L)'
;DFFWVNTPIITASDAEGAGELFRVSTLDLANLPRTPEGKADFAQDFFGRETFLTVSGQLNVEAYCLALSRVYTFGPTFRAENSNTSRHLAEFWMVEPE
;
A
#
# COMPACT_ATOMS: atom_id res chain seq x y z
N ASP A 1 12.46 1.55 -25.35
CA ASP A 1 12.63 0.66 -24.19
C ASP A 1 11.88 1.21 -23.00
N PHE A 2 11.32 0.30 -22.21
CA PHE A 2 10.67 0.58 -20.93
C PHE A 2 11.67 0.29 -19.80
N PHE A 3 11.61 1.09 -18.73
CA PHE A 3 12.39 0.85 -17.51
C PHE A 3 11.53 0.14 -16.47
N TRP A 4 12.03 -0.96 -15.94
CA TRP A 4 11.39 -1.60 -14.80
C TRP A 4 11.70 -0.82 -13.52
N VAL A 5 10.65 -0.44 -12.79
CA VAL A 5 10.73 0.29 -11.53
C VAL A 5 10.08 -0.54 -10.43
N ASN A 6 10.79 -0.73 -9.33
CA ASN A 6 10.23 -1.35 -8.13
C ASN A 6 9.56 -0.29 -7.27
N THR A 7 8.22 -0.33 -7.21
CA THR A 7 7.42 0.58 -6.38
C THR A 7 7.33 0.08 -4.93
N PRO A 8 7.19 0.97 -3.94
CA PRO A 8 7.01 0.57 -2.54
C PRO A 8 5.73 -0.27 -2.34
N ILE A 9 5.83 -1.33 -1.54
CA ILE A 9 4.66 -2.15 -1.14
C ILE A 9 3.96 -1.57 0.09
N ILE A 10 4.74 -1.06 1.06
CA ILE A 10 4.20 -0.40 2.25
C ILE A 10 3.96 1.08 1.91
N THR A 11 2.74 1.55 2.15
CA THR A 11 2.31 2.90 1.82
C THR A 11 1.53 3.53 2.97
N ALA A 12 1.56 4.86 3.05
CA ALA A 12 0.66 5.64 3.91
C ALA A 12 -0.48 6.31 3.11
N SER A 13 -0.58 6.00 1.82
CA SER A 13 -1.58 6.49 0.89
C SER A 13 -2.44 5.33 0.41
N ASP A 14 -3.71 5.62 0.17
CA ASP A 14 -4.70 4.73 -0.43
C ASP A 14 -4.59 4.63 -1.97
N ALA A 15 -3.63 5.34 -2.58
CA ALA A 15 -3.32 5.47 -4.01
C ALA A 15 -4.50 5.89 -4.92
N GLU A 16 -5.59 5.11 -4.94
CA GLU A 16 -6.74 5.26 -5.83
C GLU A 16 -8.04 5.61 -5.08
N GLY A 17 -7.97 5.88 -3.76
CA GLY A 17 -9.18 5.87 -2.93
C GLY A 17 -9.77 4.47 -2.78
N ALA A 18 -8.92 3.45 -2.88
CA ALA A 18 -9.33 2.06 -2.81
C ALA A 18 -9.85 1.74 -1.39
N GLY A 19 -10.97 1.03 -1.33
CA GLY A 19 -11.76 0.78 -0.11
C GLY A 19 -10.98 0.21 1.08
N GLU A 20 -11.14 -1.08 1.37
CA GLU A 20 -10.51 -1.69 2.54
C GLU A 20 -9.04 -2.07 2.24
N LEU A 21 -8.11 -1.59 3.09
CA LEU A 21 -6.67 -1.82 2.98
C LEU A 21 -6.15 -2.69 4.14
N PHE A 22 -5.15 -3.52 3.88
CA PHE A 22 -4.45 -4.25 4.95
C PHE A 22 -3.51 -3.31 5.69
N ARG A 23 -3.75 -3.09 6.98
CA ARG A 23 -2.84 -2.32 7.84
C ARG A 23 -1.57 -3.13 8.13
N VAL A 24 -0.42 -2.47 8.01
CA VAL A 24 0.89 -2.97 8.43
C VAL A 24 1.33 -2.17 9.64
N SER A 25 1.58 -2.85 10.75
CA SER A 25 1.92 -2.23 12.04
C SER A 25 2.84 -3.15 12.82
N THR A 26 3.76 -2.56 13.59
CA THR A 26 4.60 -3.29 14.56
C THR A 26 4.11 -3.13 16.00
N LEU A 27 2.98 -2.44 16.21
CA LEU A 27 2.43 -2.22 17.54
C LEU A 27 1.95 -3.53 18.17
N ASP A 28 2.13 -3.67 19.48
CA ASP A 28 1.54 -4.76 20.25
C ASP A 28 0.02 -4.55 20.38
N LEU A 29 -0.77 -5.39 19.71
CA LEU A 29 -2.23 -5.33 19.74
C LEU A 29 -2.82 -5.57 21.14
N ALA A 30 -2.12 -6.30 22.01
CA ALA A 30 -2.55 -6.52 23.39
C ALA A 30 -2.28 -5.29 24.28
N ASN A 31 -1.26 -4.49 23.95
CA ASN A 31 -0.80 -3.34 24.72
C ASN A 31 -0.61 -2.09 23.85
N LEU A 32 -1.64 -1.75 23.06
CA LEU A 32 -1.56 -0.62 22.13
C LEU A 32 -1.24 0.69 22.87
N PRO A 33 -0.23 1.46 22.42
CA PRO A 33 -0.02 2.81 22.93
C PRO A 33 -1.26 3.66 22.64
N ARG A 34 -1.59 4.57 23.56
CA ARG A 34 -2.81 5.37 23.48
C ARG A 34 -2.52 6.86 23.54
N THR A 35 -3.26 7.63 22.75
CA THR A 35 -3.29 9.09 22.86
C THR A 35 -4.06 9.51 24.13
N PRO A 36 -3.98 10.79 24.58
CA PRO A 36 -4.78 11.28 25.69
C PRO A 36 -6.30 11.07 25.52
N GLU A 37 -6.78 10.98 24.28
CA GLU A 37 -8.18 10.71 23.92
C GLU A 37 -8.52 9.20 23.92
N GLY A 38 -7.57 8.33 24.26
CA GLY A 38 -7.77 6.87 24.35
C GLY A 38 -7.74 6.13 23.00
N LYS A 39 -7.39 6.80 21.90
CA LYS A 39 -7.21 6.17 20.57
C LYS A 39 -5.84 5.51 20.46
N ALA A 40 -5.68 4.57 19.53
CA ALA A 40 -4.35 4.02 19.23
C ALA A 40 -3.41 5.14 18.76
N ASP A 41 -2.21 5.21 19.34
CA ASP A 41 -1.19 6.19 19.00
C ASP A 41 -0.24 5.66 17.93
N PHE A 42 -0.60 5.86 16.68
CA PHE A 42 0.21 5.43 15.53
C PHE A 42 1.50 6.24 15.33
N ALA A 43 1.69 7.35 16.07
CA ALA A 43 2.97 8.05 16.07
C ALA A 43 4.09 7.19 16.71
N GLN A 44 3.71 6.18 17.51
CA GLN A 44 4.62 5.20 18.10
C GLN A 44 4.79 3.92 17.26
N ASP A 45 4.12 3.82 16.10
CA ASP A 45 4.34 2.73 15.17
C ASP A 45 5.67 2.90 14.41
N PHE A 46 6.12 1.87 13.71
CA PHE A 46 7.43 1.85 13.04
C PHE A 46 7.68 3.04 12.11
N PHE A 47 6.66 3.44 11.34
CA PHE A 47 6.75 4.56 10.39
C PHE A 47 6.27 5.90 10.98
N GLY A 48 5.93 5.94 12.26
CA GLY A 48 5.39 7.12 12.95
C GLY A 48 4.05 7.62 12.40
N ARG A 49 3.32 6.76 11.68
CA ARG A 49 2.00 7.00 11.11
C ARG A 49 1.36 5.67 10.74
N GLU A 50 0.07 5.68 10.41
CA GLU A 50 -0.58 4.50 9.84
C GLU A 50 0.00 4.13 8.48
N THR A 51 0.25 2.84 8.29
CA THR A 51 0.75 2.27 7.04
C THR A 51 -0.02 1.03 6.63
N PHE A 52 -0.03 0.76 5.33
CA PHE A 52 -0.85 -0.25 4.68
C PHE A 52 -0.08 -0.95 3.57
N LEU A 53 -0.60 -2.09 3.11
CA LEU A 53 -0.17 -2.72 1.86
C LEU A 53 -0.86 -2.02 0.68
N THR A 54 -0.08 -1.73 -0.37
CA THR A 54 -0.59 -0.98 -1.53
C THR A 54 -1.56 -1.79 -2.41
N VAL A 55 -2.53 -1.08 -2.97
CA VAL A 55 -3.45 -1.61 -4.00
C VAL A 55 -2.91 -1.43 -5.42
N SER A 56 -1.98 -0.49 -5.60
CA SER A 56 -1.42 -0.09 -6.89
C SER A 56 -0.11 0.68 -6.70
N GLY A 57 0.84 0.50 -7.62
CA GLY A 57 2.05 1.31 -7.71
C GLY A 57 1.89 2.57 -8.57
N GLN A 58 0.73 2.77 -9.22
CA GLN A 58 0.54 3.73 -10.30
C GLN A 58 1.04 5.14 -9.97
N LEU A 59 0.63 5.72 -8.82
CA LEU A 59 1.08 7.06 -8.42
C LEU A 59 2.61 7.16 -8.28
N ASN A 60 3.26 6.09 -7.82
CA ASN A 60 4.73 6.06 -7.77
C ASN A 60 5.30 5.99 -9.18
N VAL A 61 4.75 5.14 -10.05
CA VAL A 61 5.21 4.97 -11.43
C VAL A 61 5.04 6.27 -12.24
N GLU A 62 3.95 7.01 -12.08
CA GLU A 62 3.71 8.32 -12.70
C GLU A 62 4.85 9.31 -12.40
N ALA A 63 5.34 9.35 -11.16
CA ALA A 63 6.46 10.21 -10.78
C ALA A 63 7.76 9.83 -11.51
N TYR A 64 8.02 8.53 -11.71
CA TYR A 64 9.18 8.07 -12.49
C TYR A 64 9.00 8.29 -13.99
N CYS A 65 7.77 8.18 -14.51
CA CYS A 65 7.48 8.42 -15.92
C CYS A 65 7.83 9.86 -16.34
N LEU A 66 7.62 10.85 -15.46
CA LEU A 66 8.03 12.24 -15.72
C LEU A 66 9.54 12.41 -15.99
N ALA A 67 10.39 11.51 -15.48
CA ALA A 67 11.83 11.55 -15.69
C ALA A 67 12.34 10.55 -16.75
N LEU A 68 11.70 9.38 -16.86
CA LEU A 68 12.17 8.25 -17.67
C LEU A 68 11.32 8.00 -18.94
N SER A 69 10.20 8.72 -19.08
CA SER A 69 9.22 8.68 -20.18
C SER A 69 8.48 7.37 -20.43
N ARG A 70 9.07 6.21 -20.11
CA ARG A 70 8.46 4.89 -20.29
C ARG A 70 8.92 3.97 -19.17
N VAL A 71 8.04 3.69 -18.24
CA VAL A 71 8.32 2.87 -17.06
C VAL A 71 7.25 1.80 -16.90
N TYR A 72 7.56 0.76 -16.15
CA TYR A 72 6.54 -0.17 -15.67
C TYR A 72 6.95 -0.73 -14.31
N THR A 73 5.98 -1.08 -13.49
CA THR A 73 6.20 -1.95 -12.32
C THR A 73 5.60 -3.33 -12.57
N PHE A 74 6.19 -4.31 -11.91
CA PHE A 74 5.72 -5.68 -11.83
C PHE A 74 5.88 -6.09 -10.37
N GLY A 75 4.78 -6.12 -9.62
CA GLY A 75 4.83 -6.28 -8.17
C GLY A 75 3.52 -6.79 -7.57
N PRO A 76 3.55 -7.25 -6.31
CA PRO A 76 2.36 -7.67 -5.61
C PRO A 76 1.52 -6.45 -5.19
N THR A 77 0.20 -6.59 -5.26
CA THR A 77 -0.79 -5.66 -4.75
C THR A 77 -1.85 -6.38 -3.94
N PHE A 78 -2.54 -5.65 -3.06
CA PHE A 78 -3.36 -6.24 -2.02
C PHE A 78 -4.71 -5.53 -1.93
N ARG A 79 -5.78 -6.30 -1.71
CA ARG A 79 -7.14 -5.77 -1.47
C ARG A 79 -7.74 -6.46 -0.26
N ALA A 80 -8.18 -5.69 0.74
CA ALA A 80 -8.73 -6.24 1.98
C ALA A 80 -10.26 -6.41 1.94
N GLU A 81 -10.88 -6.23 0.78
CA GLU A 81 -12.32 -6.41 0.61
C GLU A 81 -12.76 -7.83 0.99
N ASN A 82 -13.80 -7.93 1.83
CA ASN A 82 -14.37 -9.23 2.20
C ASN A 82 -15.18 -9.84 1.04
N SER A 83 -14.48 -10.42 0.07
CA SER A 83 -15.05 -10.90 -1.18
C SER A 83 -14.61 -12.33 -1.48
N ASN A 84 -15.54 -13.28 -1.34
CA ASN A 84 -15.29 -14.70 -1.61
C ASN A 84 -15.95 -15.13 -2.93
N THR A 85 -15.24 -14.91 -4.04
CA THR A 85 -15.68 -15.35 -5.37
C THR A 85 -14.55 -16.10 -6.06
N SER A 86 -14.85 -16.83 -7.14
CA SER A 86 -13.83 -17.56 -7.91
C SER A 86 -12.83 -16.67 -8.66
N ARG A 87 -12.98 -15.34 -8.59
CA ARG A 87 -12.17 -14.37 -9.35
C ARG A 87 -11.51 -13.29 -8.48
N HIS A 88 -11.71 -13.32 -7.16
CA HIS A 88 -11.11 -12.33 -6.26
C HIS A 88 -9.99 -12.96 -5.45
N LEU A 89 -8.90 -12.21 -5.32
CA LEU A 89 -7.73 -12.55 -4.52
C LEU A 89 -7.40 -11.35 -3.63
N ALA A 90 -7.04 -11.62 -2.39
CA ALA A 90 -6.58 -10.60 -1.44
C ALA A 90 -5.14 -10.15 -1.72
N GLU A 91 -4.35 -11.02 -2.37
CA GLU A 91 -2.99 -10.76 -2.85
C GLU A 91 -2.89 -11.27 -4.28
N PHE A 92 -2.41 -10.43 -5.19
CA PHE A 92 -2.19 -10.76 -6.59
C PHE A 92 -1.07 -9.89 -7.16
N TRP A 93 -0.64 -10.18 -8.39
CA TRP A 93 0.44 -9.45 -9.05
C TRP A 93 -0.12 -8.56 -10.16
N MET A 94 0.33 -7.31 -10.18
CA MET A 94 -0.04 -6.33 -11.20
C MET A 94 1.15 -5.95 -12.06
N VAL A 95 0.86 -5.64 -13.33
CA VAL A 95 1.80 -5.02 -14.27
C VAL A 95 1.23 -3.67 -14.63
N GLU A 96 1.94 -2.60 -14.29
CA GLU A 96 1.43 -1.23 -14.43
C GLU A 96 2.47 -0.42 -15.24
N PRO A 97 2.27 -0.24 -16.55
CA PRO A 97 3.09 0.64 -17.38
C PRO A 97 2.60 2.10 -17.29
N GLU A 98 3.53 3.04 -17.40
CA GLU A 98 3.27 4.49 -17.53
C GLU A 98 4.25 5.13 -18.52
#